data_AF-A0A849S395-F1
#
_entry.id   AF-A0A849S395-F1
#
_cell.length_a   1.000
_cell.length_b   1.000
_cell.length_c   1.000
_cell.angle_alpha   90.00
_cell.angle_beta   90.00
_cell.angle_gamma   90.00
#
_symmetry.space_group_name_H-M   'P 1'
#
loop_
_entity.id
_entity.type
_entity.pdbx_description
1 polymer ?
#
loop_
_entity_poly.entity_id
_entity_poly.type
_entity_poly.pdbx_seq_one_letter_code
_entity_poly.pdbx_strand_id
1 'polypeptide(L)'
;ALLAAIRRMGYGKDDMTTHGFRGIASTQIREVGQGKFREEVIEAQLAHAAKSKTQAAYDHAIYLPERTALMQWWADYLDGISRANT
;
A
#
# COMPACT_ATOMS: atom_id res chain seq x y z
N ALA A 1 8.10 -12.99 -10.36
CA ALA A 1 8.19 -13.17 -8.90
C ALA A 1 6.82 -12.98 -8.21
N LEU A 2 6.24 -11.76 -8.15
CA LEU A 2 5.00 -11.51 -7.40
C LEU A 2 3.71 -12.00 -8.10
N LEU A 3 3.55 -11.72 -9.40
CA LEU A 3 2.37 -12.18 -10.17
C LEU A 3 2.24 -13.71 -10.14
N ALA A 4 3.36 -14.43 -10.23
CA ALA A 4 3.35 -15.89 -10.13
C ALA A 4 2.85 -16.39 -8.76
N ALA A 5 3.19 -15.69 -7.67
CA ALA A 5 2.67 -16.00 -6.33
C ALA A 5 1.16 -15.76 -6.25
N ILE A 6 0.67 -14.63 -6.78
CA ILE A 6 -0.77 -14.33 -6.88
C ILE A 6 -1.52 -15.43 -7.63
N ARG A 7 -0.95 -15.90 -8.75
CA ARG A 7 -1.54 -16.99 -9.55
C ARG A 7 -1.57 -18.32 -8.78
N ARG A 8 -0.53 -18.62 -7.99
CA ARG A 8 -0.50 -19.81 -7.13
C ARG A 8 -1.51 -19.76 -5.98
N MET A 9 -1.91 -18.57 -5.54
CA MET A 9 -3.00 -18.40 -4.55
C MET A 9 -4.40 -18.60 -5.16
N GLY A 10 -4.51 -18.91 -6.45
CA GLY A 10 -5.78 -19.21 -7.12
C GLY A 10 -6.42 -18.02 -7.85
N TYR A 11 -5.84 -16.82 -7.77
CA TYR A 11 -6.34 -15.67 -8.52
C TYR A 11 -5.91 -15.76 -9.99
N GLY A 12 -6.86 -15.88 -10.90
CA GLY A 12 -6.67 -15.87 -12.34
C GLY A 12 -6.27 -14.50 -12.90
N LYS A 13 -5.95 -14.47 -14.21
CA LYS A 13 -5.52 -13.24 -14.90
C LYS A 13 -6.55 -12.12 -14.81
N ASP A 14 -7.81 -12.47 -14.87
CA ASP A 14 -8.94 -11.55 -14.87
C ASP A 14 -9.44 -11.24 -13.45
N ASP A 15 -9.02 -12.01 -12.44
CA ASP A 15 -9.42 -11.80 -11.05
C ASP A 15 -8.57 -10.74 -10.36
N MET A 16 -7.25 -10.82 -10.51
CA MET A 16 -6.34 -9.96 -9.76
C MET A 16 -4.96 -9.82 -10.39
N THR A 17 -4.34 -8.65 -10.21
CA THR A 17 -2.95 -8.37 -10.60
C THR A 17 -2.20 -7.68 -9.47
N THR A 18 -0.87 -7.56 -9.58
CA THR A 18 -0.08 -6.75 -8.64
C THR A 18 -0.54 -5.29 -8.59
N HIS A 19 -0.98 -4.74 -9.73
CA HIS A 19 -1.53 -3.38 -9.75
C HIS A 19 -2.87 -3.30 -9.01
N GLY A 20 -3.76 -4.29 -9.21
CA GLY A 20 -5.02 -4.39 -8.47
C GLY A 20 -4.82 -4.44 -6.95
N PHE A 21 -3.85 -5.22 -6.48
CA PHE A 21 -3.48 -5.25 -5.05
C PHE A 21 -3.02 -3.89 -4.51
N ARG A 22 -2.25 -3.12 -5.29
CA ARG A 22 -1.85 -1.76 -4.89
C ARG A 22 -3.04 -0.81 -4.82
N GLY A 23 -3.98 -0.93 -5.76
CA GLY A 23 -5.23 -0.16 -5.73
C GLY A 23 -6.04 -0.44 -4.47
N ILE A 24 -6.26 -1.71 -4.14
CA ILE A 24 -6.97 -2.12 -2.92
C ILE A 24 -6.26 -1.60 -1.67
N ALA A 25 -4.94 -1.78 -1.57
CA ALA A 25 -4.18 -1.29 -0.42
C ALA A 25 -4.30 0.25 -0.28
N SER A 26 -4.19 0.99 -1.38
CA SER A 26 -4.34 2.45 -1.38
C SER A 26 -5.71 2.90 -0.85
N THR A 27 -6.79 2.32 -1.37
CA THR A 27 -8.16 2.62 -0.91
C THR A 27 -8.32 2.30 0.57
N GLN A 28 -7.92 1.11 1.01
CA GLN A 28 -8.08 0.69 2.39
C GLN A 28 -7.26 1.53 3.37
N ILE A 29 -6.03 1.92 3.01
CA ILE A 29 -5.21 2.81 3.85
C ILE A 29 -5.87 4.19 3.97
N ARG A 30 -6.46 4.71 2.89
CA ARG A 30 -7.12 6.03 2.89
C ARG A 30 -8.44 6.04 3.66
N GLU A 31 -9.22 4.97 3.57
CA GLU A 31 -10.53 4.86 4.21
C GLU A 31 -10.42 4.40 5.68
N VAL A 32 -9.73 3.30 5.94
CA VAL A 32 -9.63 2.71 7.28
C VAL A 32 -8.52 3.36 8.10
N GLY A 33 -7.43 3.75 7.43
CA GLY A 33 -6.33 4.50 8.03
C GLY A 33 -6.54 6.01 7.99
N GLN A 34 -7.77 6.49 7.77
CA GLN A 34 -8.05 7.91 7.55
C GLN A 34 -7.42 8.79 8.63
N GLY A 35 -6.62 9.77 8.19
CA GLY A 35 -5.91 10.71 9.06
C GLY A 35 -4.66 10.17 9.77
N LYS A 36 -4.33 8.87 9.63
CA LYS A 36 -3.15 8.28 10.29
C LYS A 36 -1.85 8.51 9.54
N PHE A 37 -1.91 8.64 8.22
CA PHE A 37 -0.72 8.76 7.37
C PHE A 37 -0.87 9.93 6.41
N ARG A 38 0.24 10.64 6.18
CA ARG A 38 0.31 11.71 5.19
C ARG A 38 0.21 11.12 3.78
N GLU A 39 -0.35 11.88 2.85
CA GLU A 39 -0.53 11.41 1.48
C GLU A 39 0.82 11.06 0.82
N GLU A 40 1.87 11.85 1.05
CA GLU A 40 3.20 11.62 0.48
C GLU A 40 3.80 10.29 0.94
N VAL A 41 3.51 9.87 2.18
CA VAL A 41 3.97 8.59 2.75
C VAL A 41 3.25 7.43 2.07
N ILE A 42 1.94 7.56 1.82
CA ILE A 42 1.15 6.53 1.12
C ILE A 42 1.65 6.38 -0.32
N GLU A 43 1.81 7.50 -1.04
CA GLU A 43 2.29 7.49 -2.43
C GLU A 43 3.72 6.93 -2.54
N ALA A 44 4.61 7.31 -1.62
CA ALA A 44 5.96 6.75 -1.54
C ALA A 44 5.96 5.24 -1.26
N GLN A 45 5.03 4.75 -0.42
CA GLN A 45 4.88 3.31 -0.16
C GLN A 45 4.39 2.53 -1.39
N LEU A 46 3.56 3.15 -2.22
CA LEU A 46 3.07 2.59 -3.48
C LEU A 46 4.09 2.69 -4.63
N ALA A 47 5.28 3.26 -4.35
CA ALA A 47 6.33 3.57 -5.32
C ALA A 47 5.82 4.45 -6.48
N HIS A 48 4.89 5.35 -6.19
CA HIS A 48 4.45 6.36 -7.13
C HIS A 48 5.45 7.51 -7.20
N ALA A 49 5.60 8.09 -8.39
CA ALA A 49 6.39 9.29 -8.56
C ALA A 49 5.66 10.50 -7.96
N ALA A 50 6.42 11.52 -7.54
CA ALA A 50 5.85 12.75 -7.01
C ALA A 50 4.90 13.41 -8.05
N LYS A 51 3.82 14.02 -7.56
CA LYS A 51 2.74 14.56 -8.39
C LYS A 51 3.17 15.77 -9.24
N SER A 52 4.25 16.47 -8.87
CA SER A 52 4.79 17.59 -9.66
C SER A 52 6.32 17.56 -9.76
N LYS A 53 6.85 18.12 -10.86
CA LYS A 53 8.30 18.30 -11.06
C LYS A 53 8.92 19.18 -9.97
N THR A 54 8.17 20.14 -9.45
CA THR A 54 8.61 21.00 -8.34
C THR A 54 8.74 20.21 -7.05
N GLN A 55 7.75 19.39 -6.68
CA GLN A 55 7.86 18.50 -5.51
C GLN A 55 9.04 17.54 -5.67
N ALA A 56 9.17 16.90 -6.83
CA ALA A 56 10.28 15.97 -7.09
C ALA A 56 11.68 16.61 -6.98
N ALA A 57 11.78 17.91 -7.25
CA ALA A 57 13.05 18.64 -7.20
C ALA A 57 13.50 19.00 -5.78
N TYR A 58 12.58 19.06 -4.81
CA TYR A 58 12.88 19.49 -3.44
C TYR A 58 12.63 18.39 -2.39
N ASP A 59 11.73 17.45 -2.67
CA ASP A 59 11.38 16.36 -1.77
C ASP A 59 12.16 15.09 -2.12
N HIS A 60 13.33 14.96 -1.50
CA HIS A 60 14.13 13.72 -1.52
C HIS A 60 13.84 12.81 -0.33
N ALA A 61 12.81 13.13 0.47
CA ALA A 61 12.53 12.37 1.66
C ALA A 61 11.92 11.02 1.28
N ILE A 62 12.52 9.94 1.80
CA ILE A 62 12.03 8.57 1.59
C ILE A 62 11.00 8.16 2.64
N TYR A 63 10.76 9.01 3.66
CA TYR A 63 9.80 8.81 4.75
C TYR A 63 9.88 7.44 5.42
N LEU A 64 11.09 6.90 5.57
CA LEU A 64 11.29 5.52 5.99
C LEU A 64 10.67 5.19 7.37
N PRO A 65 10.79 6.05 8.41
CA PRO A 65 10.13 5.81 9.69
C PRO A 65 8.61 5.72 9.55
N GLU A 66 7.98 6.68 8.85
CA GLU A 66 6.53 6.69 8.66
C GLU A 66 6.03 5.55 7.78
N ARG A 67 6.80 5.16 6.75
CA ARG A 67 6.49 4.01 5.90
C ARG A 67 6.59 2.69 6.67
N THR A 68 7.53 2.60 7.60
CA THR A 68 7.65 1.44 8.50
C THR A 68 6.43 1.36 9.41
N ALA A 69 6.03 2.48 10.02
CA ALA A 69 4.81 2.55 10.84
C ALA A 69 3.55 2.21 10.04
N LEU A 70 3.46 2.66 8.79
CA LEU A 70 2.35 2.34 7.88
C LEU A 70 2.28 0.83 7.62
N MET A 71 3.42 0.19 7.32
CA MET A 71 3.45 -1.26 7.06
C MET A 71 3.14 -2.09 8.29
N GLN A 72 3.54 -1.64 9.49
CA GLN A 72 3.16 -2.30 10.73
C GLN A 72 1.65 -2.20 10.97
N TRP A 73 1.08 -0.99 10.85
CA TRP A 73 -0.36 -0.81 10.97
C TRP A 73 -1.15 -1.64 9.96
N TRP A 74 -0.64 -1.74 8.72
CA TRP A 74 -1.26 -2.56 7.68
C TRP A 74 -1.26 -4.05 8.05
N ALA A 75 -0.15 -4.56 8.60
CA ALA A 75 -0.07 -5.93 9.09
C ALA A 75 -1.09 -6.16 10.22
N ASP A 76 -1.12 -5.27 11.22
CA ASP A 76 -2.06 -5.37 12.35
C ASP A 76 -3.53 -5.35 11.89
N TYR A 77 -3.85 -4.55 10.88
CA TYR A 77 -5.17 -4.48 10.27
C TYR A 77 -5.56 -5.81 9.60
N LEU A 78 -4.68 -6.37 8.77
CA LEU A 78 -4.92 -7.65 8.11
C LEU A 78 -5.08 -8.80 9.11
N ASP A 79 -4.24 -8.81 10.15
CA ASP A 79 -4.33 -9.76 11.25
C ASP A 79 -5.66 -9.65 12.00
N GLY A 80 -6.15 -8.42 12.21
CA GLY A 80 -7.46 -8.16 12.79
C GLY A 80 -8.60 -8.77 11.97
N ILE A 81 -8.57 -8.59 10.64
CA ILE A 81 -9.56 -9.19 9.73
C ILE A 81 -9.46 -10.71 9.73
N SER A 82 -8.24 -11.26 9.68
CA SER A 82 -8.04 -12.70 9.66
C SER A 82 -8.60 -13.35 10.92
N ARG A 83 -8.36 -12.77 12.09
CA ARG A 83 -8.88 -13.28 13.37
C ARG A 83 -10.40 -13.17 13.47
N ALA A 84 -11.00 -12.11 12.91
CA ALA A 84 -12.45 -11.94 12.92
C ALA A 84 -13.20 -12.94 12.03
N ASN A 85 -12.51 -13.54 11.06
CA ASN A 85 -13.06 -14.55 10.14
C ASN A 85 -12.88 -16.00 10.63
N THR A 86 -12.36 -16.22 11.84
CA THR A 86 -12.16 -17.55 12.45
C THR A 86 -13.07 -17.70 13.66
#